data_AF-A0A7N2R3A8-F1
#
_entry.id   AF-A0A7N2R3A8-F1
#
_cell.length_a   1.000
_cell.length_b   1.000
_cell.length_c   1.000
_cell.angle_alpha   90.00
_cell.angle_beta   90.00
_cell.angle_gamma   90.00
#
_symmetry.space_group_name_H-M   'P 1'
#
loop_
_entity.id
_entity.type
_entity.pdbx_description
1 polymer ?
#
loop_
_entity_poly.entity_id
_entity_poly.type
_entity_poly.pdbx_seq_one_letter_code
_entity_poly.pdbx_strand_id
1 'polypeptide(L)'
;MNGPPTADDFFLSGLDIPRSTLNPLGSNVTHITMDLIPGLNTLNIFLAHLDFAPNGMNPPHTHPRATEVLQVLKGTIYAGFVTSNPNRHFTKILN
;
A
#
# COMPACT_ATOMS: atom_id res chain seq x y z
N MET A 1 -2.32 21.86 9.96
CA MET A 1 -1.79 21.69 11.32
C MET A 1 -2.06 22.97 12.11
N ASN A 2 -2.74 22.87 13.24
CA ASN A 2 -3.09 24.02 14.09
C ASN A 2 -2.03 24.19 15.18
N GLY A 3 -0.82 24.63 14.79
CA GLY A 3 0.31 24.79 15.70
C GLY A 3 1.64 24.28 15.13
N PRO A 4 2.76 24.45 15.85
CA PRO A 4 4.04 23.84 15.48
C PRO A 4 3.92 22.30 15.50
N PRO A 5 4.62 21.60 14.59
CA PRO A 5 4.55 20.14 14.52
C PRO A 5 5.15 19.49 15.76
N THR A 6 4.57 18.36 16.14
CA THR A 6 4.99 17.49 17.25
C THR A 6 5.37 16.11 16.72
N ALA A 7 5.96 15.26 17.56
CA ALA A 7 6.29 13.89 17.17
C ALA A 7 5.05 13.08 16.74
N ASP A 8 3.90 13.34 17.35
CA ASP A 8 2.65 12.63 17.08
C ASP A 8 2.11 12.90 15.67
N ASP A 9 2.44 14.05 15.07
CA ASP A 9 2.06 14.37 13.68
C ASP A 9 2.75 13.46 12.65
N PHE A 10 3.81 12.73 13.05
CA PHE A 10 4.59 11.83 12.20
C PHE A 10 4.41 10.35 12.56
N PHE A 11 3.49 10.02 13.47
CA PHE A 11 3.35 8.66 14.01
C PHE A 11 1.97 8.08 13.73
N LEU A 12 1.93 6.80 13.36
CA LEU A 12 0.71 6.00 13.27
C LEU A 12 0.98 4.58 13.79
N SER A 13 0.11 4.11 14.68
CA SER A 13 0.13 2.74 15.22
C SER A 13 -1.00 1.88 14.66
N GLY A 14 -0.91 0.56 14.84
CA GLY A 14 -1.99 -0.38 14.48
C GLY A 14 -1.98 -0.82 13.03
N LEU A 15 -0.89 -0.56 12.29
CA LEU A 15 -0.64 -1.14 10.97
C LEU A 15 -0.19 -2.60 11.07
N ASP A 16 0.30 -3.02 12.23
CA ASP A 16 0.64 -4.40 12.57
C ASP A 16 -0.59 -5.29 12.78
N ILE A 17 -1.78 -4.69 12.91
CA ILE A 17 -3.04 -5.39 13.10
C ILE A 17 -3.66 -5.66 11.72
N PRO A 18 -3.77 -6.93 11.29
CA PRO A 18 -4.36 -7.26 10.00
C PRO A 18 -5.81 -6.81 9.91
N ARG A 19 -6.19 -6.28 8.75
CA ARG A 19 -7.57 -5.86 8.48
C ARG A 19 -8.38 -6.97 7.83
N SER A 20 -9.70 -6.85 7.95
CA SER A 20 -10.64 -7.84 7.41
C SER A 20 -10.52 -7.95 5.89
N THR A 21 -10.31 -9.17 5.41
CA THR A 21 -10.33 -9.51 4.00
C THR A 21 -11.63 -10.22 3.59
N LEU A 22 -12.67 -10.18 4.43
CA LEU A 22 -13.99 -10.77 4.19
C LEU A 22 -14.80 -9.95 3.18
N ASN A 23 -14.31 -9.91 1.94
CA ASN A 23 -14.93 -9.28 0.80
C ASN A 23 -14.63 -10.11 -0.47
N PRO A 24 -15.34 -9.88 -1.59
CA PRO A 24 -15.18 -10.70 -2.80
C PRO A 24 -13.77 -10.72 -3.41
N LEU A 25 -12.95 -9.70 -3.13
CA LEU A 25 -11.56 -9.64 -3.61
C LEU A 25 -10.60 -10.40 -2.70
N GLY A 26 -11.00 -10.72 -1.46
CA GLY A 26 -10.13 -11.37 -0.50
C GLY A 26 -8.93 -10.51 -0.08
N SER A 27 -9.00 -9.19 -0.27
CA SER A 27 -7.91 -8.27 0.07
C SER A 27 -8.43 -7.00 0.73
N ASN A 28 -7.60 -6.35 1.53
CA ASN A 28 -7.84 -5.01 2.07
C ASN A 28 -6.63 -4.12 1.81
N VAL A 29 -6.87 -2.87 1.40
CA VAL A 29 -5.84 -1.85 1.23
C VAL A 29 -6.10 -0.73 2.22
N THR A 30 -5.24 -0.58 3.21
CA THR A 30 -5.27 0.53 4.17
C THR A 30 -4.35 1.63 3.68
N HIS A 31 -4.93 2.70 3.12
CA HIS A 31 -4.20 3.89 2.72
C HIS A 31 -3.75 4.71 3.93
N ILE A 32 -2.49 5.10 3.95
CA ILE A 32 -1.90 5.96 4.99
C ILE A 32 -1.73 7.34 4.36
N THR A 33 -2.73 8.19 4.55
CA THR A 33 -2.79 9.54 3.98
C THR A 33 -2.32 10.59 4.99
N MET A 34 -2.20 11.84 4.53
CA MET A 34 -1.93 12.99 5.41
C MET A 34 -3.04 13.25 6.44
N ASP A 35 -4.24 12.68 6.26
CA ASP A 35 -5.31 12.78 7.26
C ASP A 35 -5.02 11.89 8.47
N LEU A 36 -4.24 10.82 8.28
CA LEU A 36 -3.80 9.90 9.33
C LEU A 36 -2.42 10.28 9.88
N ILE A 37 -1.52 10.78 9.02
CA ILE A 37 -0.18 11.25 9.39
C ILE A 37 0.04 12.65 8.79
N PRO A 38 -0.39 13.74 9.46
CA PRO A 38 -0.27 15.10 8.95
C PRO A 38 1.14 15.50 8.51
N GLY A 39 2.15 14.96 9.18
CA GLY A 39 3.57 15.16 8.89
C GLY A 39 4.03 14.62 7.53
N LEU A 40 3.24 13.79 6.85
CA LEU A 40 3.54 13.37 5.47
C LEU A 40 3.34 14.49 4.44
N ASN A 41 2.58 15.53 4.79
CA ASN A 41 2.35 16.64 3.88
C ASN A 41 3.69 17.23 3.42
N THR A 42 3.82 17.53 2.13
CA THR A 42 5.04 18.04 1.47
C THR A 42 6.24 17.08 1.39
N LEU A 43 6.20 15.88 1.98
CA LEU A 43 7.32 14.94 1.93
C LEU A 43 7.37 14.08 0.66
N ASN A 44 6.33 14.15 -0.19
CA ASN A 44 6.20 13.35 -1.42
C ASN A 44 6.26 11.83 -1.18
N ILE A 45 5.78 11.37 -0.03
CA ILE A 45 5.69 9.96 0.32
C ILE A 45 4.22 9.59 0.55
N PHE A 46 3.83 8.43 0.05
CA PHE A 46 2.54 7.78 0.31
C PHE A 46 2.81 6.34 0.72
N LEU A 47 2.05 5.81 1.69
CA LEU A 47 2.16 4.43 2.12
C LEU A 47 0.78 3.76 2.09
N ALA A 48 0.78 2.44 1.91
CA ALA A 48 -0.38 1.60 2.14
C ALA A 48 0.05 0.30 2.81
N HIS A 49 -0.79 -0.22 3.71
CA HIS A 49 -0.66 -1.59 4.24
C HIS A 49 -1.71 -2.47 3.57
N LEU A 50 -1.29 -3.63 3.04
CA LEU A 50 -2.14 -4.51 2.27
C LEU A 50 -2.26 -5.86 2.98
N ASP A 51 -3.50 -6.29 3.22
CA ASP A 51 -3.82 -7.60 3.77
C ASP A 51 -4.47 -8.47 2.69
N PHE A 52 -4.04 -9.73 2.59
CA PHE A 52 -4.57 -10.70 1.64
C PHE A 52 -5.00 -11.98 2.34
N ALA A 53 -6.21 -12.46 2.05
CA ALA A 53 -6.61 -13.83 2.28
C ALA A 53 -5.88 -14.76 1.28
N PRO A 54 -5.84 -16.08 1.53
CA PRO A 54 -5.43 -17.03 0.51
C PRO A 54 -6.22 -16.82 -0.79
N ASN A 55 -5.50 -16.70 -1.91
CA ASN A 55 -6.05 -16.40 -3.25
C ASN A 55 -6.73 -15.02 -3.39
N GLY A 56 -6.60 -14.13 -2.41
CA GLY A 56 -7.03 -12.75 -2.51
C GLY A 56 -6.21 -11.96 -3.52
N MET A 57 -6.79 -10.91 -4.11
CA MET A 57 -6.16 -10.13 -5.17
C MET A 57 -6.49 -8.65 -5.06
N ASN A 58 -5.47 -7.82 -5.20
CA ASN A 58 -5.63 -6.41 -5.52
C ASN A 58 -5.72 -6.30 -7.06
N PRO A 59 -6.87 -5.93 -7.64
CA PRO A 59 -7.06 -5.97 -9.09
C PRO A 59 -6.01 -5.14 -9.86
N PRO A 60 -5.84 -5.39 -11.18
CA PRO A 60 -5.01 -4.55 -12.03
C PRO A 60 -5.43 -3.07 -11.91
N HIS A 61 -4.48 -2.22 -11.54
CA HIS A 61 -4.70 -0.79 -11.31
C HIS A 61 -3.46 0.03 -11.71
N THR A 62 -3.53 1.35 -11.60
CA THR A 62 -2.42 2.26 -11.90
C THR A 62 -2.27 3.34 -10.84
N HIS A 63 -1.04 3.83 -10.69
CA HIS A 63 -0.72 5.02 -9.90
C HIS A 63 -0.27 6.13 -10.86
N PRO A 64 -1.16 7.08 -11.23
CA PRO A 64 -0.88 8.04 -12.30
C PRO A 64 0.19 9.09 -11.94
N ARG A 65 0.62 9.15 -10.67
CA ARG A 65 1.51 10.20 -10.13
C ARG A 65 2.64 9.67 -9.24
N ALA A 66 2.81 8.36 -9.10
CA ALA A 66 3.80 7.78 -8.20
C ALA A 66 4.28 6.42 -8.71
N THR A 67 5.52 6.08 -8.36
CA THR A 67 6.04 4.70 -8.44
C THR A 67 5.81 4.01 -7.10
N GLU A 68 5.56 2.70 -7.12
CA GLU A 68 5.39 1.88 -5.93
C GLU A 68 6.64 1.04 -5.64
N VAL A 69 7.01 0.93 -4.37
CA VAL A 69 7.93 -0.08 -3.86
C VAL A 69 7.15 -0.98 -2.91
N LEU A 70 7.08 -2.28 -3.24
CA LEU A 70 6.34 -3.26 -2.46
C LEU A 70 7.30 -4.12 -1.64
N GLN A 71 6.98 -4.34 -0.36
CA GLN A 71 7.66 -5.29 0.52
C GLN A 71 6.64 -6.27 1.10
N VAL A 72 6.94 -7.57 1.04
CA VAL A 72 6.13 -8.60 1.72
C VAL A 72 6.62 -8.70 3.16
N LEU A 73 5.68 -8.54 4.11
CA LEU A 73 5.98 -8.70 5.54
C LEU A 73 5.70 -10.11 6.05
N LYS A 74 4.74 -10.80 5.43
CA LYS A 74 4.33 -12.16 5.79
C LYS A 74 3.65 -12.85 4.61
N GLY A 75 3.96 -14.14 4.42
CA GLY A 75 3.31 -14.98 3.42
C GLY A 75 4.02 -14.91 2.08
N THR A 76 3.25 -15.09 1.01
CA THR A 76 3.78 -15.14 -0.35
C THR A 76 2.79 -14.46 -1.29
N ILE A 77 3.25 -13.58 -2.16
CA ILE A 77 2.40 -12.88 -3.14
C ILE A 77 2.95 -13.04 -4.55
N TYR A 78 2.06 -13.24 -5.52
CA TYR A 78 2.38 -13.13 -6.93
C TYR A 78 2.19 -11.68 -7.36
N ALA A 79 3.29 -10.94 -7.54
CA ALA A 79 3.28 -9.53 -7.90
C ALA A 79 3.76 -9.33 -9.34
N GLY A 80 3.26 -8.27 -9.99
CA GLY A 80 3.66 -7.94 -11.34
C GLY A 80 3.19 -6.57 -11.80
N PHE A 81 3.76 -6.11 -12.91
CA PHE A 81 3.36 -4.89 -13.60
C PHE A 81 3.46 -5.09 -15.11
N VAL A 82 2.80 -4.19 -15.86
CA VAL A 82 2.82 -4.17 -17.33
C VAL A 82 3.49 -2.90 -17.83
N THR A 83 4.35 -3.03 -18.84
CA THR A 83 4.89 -1.87 -19.57
C THR A 83 3.89 -1.38 -20.62
N SER A 84 3.99 -0.12 -21.03
CA SER A 84 3.09 0.49 -22.02
C SER A 84 3.52 0.26 -23.48
N ASN A 85 4.80 -0.01 -23.75
CA ASN A 85 5.30 -0.22 -25.12
C ASN A 85 6.61 -1.06 -25.18
N PRO A 86 6.57 -2.31 -25.67
CA PRO A 86 5.36 -3.08 -25.93
C PRO A 86 4.62 -3.39 -24.61
N ASN A 87 3.36 -3.80 -24.71
CA ASN A 87 2.62 -4.34 -23.57
C ASN A 87 3.25 -5.67 -23.13
N ARG A 88 4.17 -5.61 -22.16
CA ARG A 88 4.88 -6.78 -21.63
C ARG A 88 4.58 -6.91 -20.15
N HIS A 89 4.22 -8.13 -19.75
CA HIS A 89 3.96 -8.49 -18.36
C HIS A 89 5.26 -8.97 -17.68
N PHE A 90 5.58 -8.37 -16.54
CA PHE A 90 6.68 -8.77 -15.67
C PHE A 90 6.12 -9.23 -14.34
N THR A 91 6.53 -10.41 -13.87
CA THR A 91 6.00 -11.00 -12.63
C THR A 91 7.07 -11.70 -11.81
N LYS A 92 6.82 -11.81 -10.51
CA LYS A 92 7.64 -12.58 -9.58
C LYS A 92 6.81 -13.00 -8.36
N ILE A 93 7.10 -14.18 -7.83
CA ILE A 93 6.63 -14.59 -6.50
C ILE A 93 7.56 -13.97 -5.46
N LEU A 94 7.01 -13.18 -4.54
CA LEU A 94 7.71 -12.51 -3.45
C LEU A 94 7.33 -13.17 -2.12
N ASN A 95 8.28 -13.21 -1.17
CA ASN A 95 8.12 -13.77 0.19
C ASN A 95 8.51 -12.73 1.24
#